data_AF-A0A2V4E810-F1
#
_entry.id   AF-A0A2V4E810-F1
#
_cell.length_a   1.000
_cell.length_b   1.000
_cell.length_c   1.000
_cell.angle_alpha   90.00
_cell.angle_beta   90.00
_cell.angle_gamma   90.00
#
_symmetry.space_group_name_H-M   'P 1'
#
loop_
_entity.id
_entity.type
_entity.pdbx_description
1 polymer ?
#
loop_
_entity_poly.entity_id
_entity_poly.type
_entity_poly.pdbx_seq_one_letter_code
_entity_poly.pdbx_strand_id
1 'polypeptide(L)'
;MEIKSGFENLIPDPDVTASSGTDPTKIAPELQAYADKLGGLGVKTSCGNVLGACAEFGAANELLLNNPNLKLKDIQFNQAVRPRNGNPVPRCENCTNIFGVEK
;
A
#
# COMPACT_ATOMS: atom_id res chain seq x y z
N MET A 1 37.35 -22.30 26.78
CA MET A 1 37.24 -21.05 25.99
C MET A 1 37.33 -21.44 24.54
N GLU A 2 36.22 -21.41 23.82
CA GLU A 2 36.19 -21.15 22.38
C GLU A 2 34.73 -20.93 21.95
N ILE A 3 34.56 -19.81 21.28
CA ILE A 3 33.36 -19.26 20.62
C ILE A 3 33.30 -19.80 19.20
N LYS A 4 32.08 -20.04 18.68
CA LYS A 4 31.61 -19.95 17.28
C LYS A 4 30.32 -20.78 17.16
N SER A 5 29.29 -20.42 16.41
CA SER A 5 28.92 -19.22 15.66
C SER A 5 27.51 -19.54 15.18
N GLY A 6 26.53 -18.73 15.56
CA GLY A 6 25.22 -18.76 14.92
C GLY A 6 25.31 -18.21 13.48
N PHE A 7 24.21 -18.39 12.76
CA PHE A 7 23.90 -17.78 11.47
C PHE A 7 24.36 -18.56 10.23
N GLU A 8 23.74 -19.72 9.99
CA GLU A 8 23.70 -20.32 8.65
C GLU A 8 22.26 -20.31 8.11
N ASN A 9 22.08 -19.41 7.14
CA ASN A 9 21.28 -19.59 5.93
C ASN A 9 19.75 -19.39 6.03
N LEU A 10 19.36 -18.12 6.19
CA LEU A 10 18.07 -17.59 5.75
C LEU A 10 18.28 -16.71 4.50
N ILE A 11 18.33 -17.32 3.32
CA ILE A 11 18.05 -16.61 2.07
C ILE A 11 17.28 -17.58 1.16
N PRO A 12 15.95 -17.43 0.98
CA PRO A 12 15.32 -17.85 -0.25
C PRO A 12 15.56 -16.78 -1.32
N ASP A 13 15.86 -17.24 -2.54
CA ASP A 13 16.19 -16.45 -3.71
C ASP A 13 15.18 -15.31 -3.99
N PRO A 14 15.60 -14.19 -4.62
CA PRO A 14 14.70 -13.10 -4.96
C PRO A 14 13.82 -13.52 -6.14
N ASP A 15 12.73 -14.24 -5.85
CA ASP A 15 11.62 -14.36 -6.77
C ASP A 15 11.10 -12.96 -7.07
N VAL A 16 10.97 -12.64 -8.36
CA VAL A 16 10.38 -11.39 -8.86
C VAL A 16 8.88 -11.49 -8.62
N THR A 17 8.49 -11.39 -7.36
CA THR A 17 7.12 -11.22 -6.95
C THR A 17 6.80 -9.75 -7.11
N ALA A 18 5.76 -9.43 -7.89
CA ALA A 18 5.15 -8.11 -7.80
C ALA A 18 4.84 -7.89 -6.31
N SER A 19 5.51 -6.92 -5.69
CA SER A 19 5.36 -6.63 -4.28
C SER A 19 3.99 -5.98 -4.04
N SER A 20 2.91 -6.76 -4.09
CA SER A 20 1.70 -6.42 -3.37
C SER A 20 2.07 -6.50 -1.90
N GLY A 21 2.08 -5.36 -1.21
CA GLY A 21 2.31 -5.34 0.23
C GLY A 21 1.32 -6.26 0.92
N THR A 22 1.78 -6.98 1.95
CA THR A 22 0.87 -7.69 2.86
C THR A 22 -0.12 -6.70 3.47
N ASP A 23 -1.38 -7.13 3.64
CA ASP A 23 -2.41 -6.29 4.23
C ASP A 23 -1.94 -5.72 5.59
N PRO A 24 -2.12 -4.41 5.84
CA PRO A 24 -1.66 -3.82 7.09
C PRO A 24 -2.40 -4.41 8.30
N THR A 25 -1.66 -4.84 9.33
CA THR A 25 -2.24 -5.42 10.56
C THR A 25 -3.03 -4.40 11.38
N LYS A 26 -2.78 -3.11 11.17
CA LYS A 26 -3.50 -1.99 11.78
C LYS A 26 -3.89 -1.00 10.69
N ILE A 27 -5.15 -0.59 10.68
CA ILE A 27 -5.71 0.28 9.65
C ILE A 27 -6.25 1.55 10.32
N ALA A 28 -5.97 2.71 9.72
CA ALA A 28 -6.52 3.98 10.14
C ALA A 28 -8.06 3.96 10.02
N PRO A 29 -8.82 4.46 11.02
CA PRO A 29 -10.27 4.33 11.03
C PRO A 29 -10.98 4.87 9.77
N GLU A 30 -10.48 5.97 9.21
CA GLU A 30 -11.05 6.57 7.99
C GLU A 30 -10.88 5.66 6.76
N LEU A 31 -9.73 4.97 6.64
CA LEU A 31 -9.48 4.01 5.56
C LEU A 31 -10.27 2.71 5.75
N GLN A 32 -10.41 2.25 7.00
CA GLN A 32 -11.23 1.07 7.31
C GLN A 32 -12.70 1.32 6.91
N ALA A 33 -13.25 2.47 7.30
CA ALA A 33 -14.62 2.82 6.96
C ALA A 33 -14.86 2.93 5.44
N TYR A 34 -13.83 3.31 4.67
CA TYR A 34 -13.89 3.26 3.21
C TYR A 34 -13.88 1.81 2.70
N ALA A 35 -12.96 0.98 3.21
CA ALA A 35 -12.85 -0.41 2.79
C ALA A 35 -14.14 -1.20 3.06
N ASP A 36 -14.76 -0.98 4.22
CA ASP A 36 -16.01 -1.65 4.62
C ASP A 36 -17.17 -1.32 3.66
N LYS A 37 -17.22 -0.10 3.10
CA LYS A 37 -18.23 0.29 2.10
C LYS A 37 -18.09 -0.47 0.77
N LEU A 38 -16.90 -0.99 0.48
CA LEU A 38 -16.60 -1.73 -0.74
C LEU A 38 -16.59 -3.26 -0.55
N GLY A 39 -16.98 -3.74 0.64
CA GLY A 39 -17.02 -5.16 0.96
C GLY A 39 -15.89 -5.65 1.87
N GLY A 40 -15.03 -4.75 2.35
CA GLY A 40 -13.95 -5.04 3.31
C GLY A 40 -12.56 -5.10 2.67
N LEU A 41 -11.52 -5.19 3.51
CA LEU A 41 -10.14 -5.39 3.06
C LEU A 41 -9.94 -6.79 2.48
N GLY A 42 -9.02 -6.92 1.52
CA GLY A 42 -8.71 -8.19 0.89
C GLY A 42 -9.68 -8.61 -0.24
N VAL A 43 -10.76 -7.85 -0.46
CA VAL A 43 -11.68 -8.12 -1.57
C VAL A 43 -11.11 -7.64 -2.90
N LYS A 44 -11.33 -8.42 -3.95
CA LYS A 44 -10.99 -8.02 -5.32
C LYS A 44 -12.14 -7.18 -5.88
N THR A 45 -11.85 -5.95 -6.29
CA THR A 45 -12.87 -5.02 -6.80
C THR A 45 -12.94 -5.07 -8.34
N SER A 46 -13.82 -4.25 -8.93
CA SER A 46 -14.02 -4.12 -10.38
C SER A 46 -12.74 -3.77 -11.15
N CYS A 47 -11.81 -3.04 -10.54
CA CYS A 47 -10.55 -2.68 -11.17
C CYS A 47 -9.52 -3.84 -11.22
N GLY A 48 -9.89 -5.02 -10.71
CA GLY A 48 -9.06 -6.22 -10.76
C GLY A 48 -7.96 -6.30 -9.69
N ASN A 49 -7.85 -5.29 -8.82
CA ASN A 49 -6.89 -5.26 -7.71
C ASN A 49 -7.56 -5.58 -6.37
N VAL A 50 -6.75 -6.05 -5.44
CA VAL A 50 -7.15 -6.31 -4.05
C VAL A 50 -7.18 -5.00 -3.27
N LEU A 51 -8.30 -4.70 -2.63
CA LEU A 51 -8.46 -3.52 -1.80
C LEU A 51 -7.61 -3.64 -0.53
N GLY A 52 -6.73 -2.66 -0.30
CA GLY A 52 -5.77 -2.67 0.82
C GLY A 52 -4.33 -2.97 0.41
N ALA A 53 -4.13 -3.68 -0.70
CA ALA A 53 -2.80 -4.08 -1.19
C ALA A 53 -2.09 -3.02 -2.05
N CYS A 54 -2.80 -1.94 -2.42
CA CYS A 54 -2.25 -0.85 -3.22
C CYS A 54 -1.19 -0.06 -2.44
N ALA A 55 -0.14 0.40 -3.12
CA ALA A 55 0.93 1.17 -2.50
C ALA A 55 0.42 2.47 -1.86
N GLU A 56 -0.57 3.12 -2.49
CA GLU A 56 -1.21 4.33 -2.00
C GLU A 56 -1.99 4.09 -0.71
N PHE A 57 -2.69 2.95 -0.64
CA PHE A 57 -3.43 2.56 0.56
C PHE A 57 -2.46 2.33 1.73
N GLY A 58 -1.37 1.59 1.48
CA GLY A 58 -0.32 1.37 2.48
C GLY A 58 0.32 2.68 2.97
N ALA A 59 0.73 3.55 2.06
CA ALA A 59 1.36 4.83 2.39
C ALA A 59 0.42 5.77 3.17
N ALA A 60 -0.84 5.89 2.74
CA ALA A 60 -1.82 6.71 3.44
C ALA A 60 -2.13 6.15 4.83
N ASN A 61 -2.21 4.82 4.96
CA ASN A 61 -2.45 4.16 6.23
C ASN A 61 -1.34 4.45 7.24
N GLU A 62 -0.08 4.27 6.83
CA GLU A 62 1.08 4.60 7.66
C GLU A 62 1.06 6.08 8.06
N LEU A 63 0.81 6.97 7.10
CA LEU A 63 0.79 8.41 7.34
C LEU A 63 -0.29 8.82 8.37
N LEU A 64 -1.51 8.28 8.26
CA LEU A 64 -2.60 8.56 9.18
C LEU A 64 -2.37 7.97 10.58
N LEU A 65 -1.77 6.78 10.67
CA LEU A 65 -1.44 6.15 11.96
C LEU A 65 -0.36 6.93 12.71
N ASN A 66 0.61 7.49 11.99
CA ASN A 66 1.70 8.27 12.57
C ASN A 66 1.32 9.74 12.85
N ASN A 67 0.22 10.24 12.26
CA ASN A 67 -0.19 11.64 12.36
C ASN A 67 -1.69 11.75 12.70
N PRO A 68 -2.09 11.71 13.98
CA PRO A 68 -3.50 11.63 14.38
C PRO A 68 -4.34 12.88 14.03
N ASN A 69 -3.70 14.02 13.79
CA ASN A 69 -4.36 15.26 13.37
C ASN A 69 -4.59 15.33 11.86
N LEU A 70 -3.91 14.50 11.08
CA LEU A 70 -4.08 14.46 9.62
C LEU A 70 -5.41 13.80 9.28
N LYS A 71 -6.11 14.33 8.27
CA LYS A 71 -7.34 13.73 7.75
C LYS A 71 -7.10 13.11 6.39
N LEU A 72 -7.88 12.09 6.05
CA LEU A 72 -7.75 11.39 4.78
C LEU A 72 -7.89 12.34 3.58
N LYS A 73 -8.79 13.33 3.68
CA LYS A 73 -9.01 14.37 2.66
C LYS A 73 -7.81 15.28 2.40
N ASP A 74 -6.86 15.35 3.33
CA ASP A 74 -5.68 16.21 3.23
C ASP A 74 -4.52 15.49 2.52
N ILE A 75 -4.64 14.18 2.28
CA ILE A 75 -3.64 13.36 1.60
C ILE A 75 -3.84 13.46 0.09
N GLN A 76 -2.78 13.80 -0.62
CA GLN A 76 -2.75 13.90 -2.08
C GLN A 76 -1.55 13.10 -2.60
N PHE A 77 -1.74 12.43 -3.73
CA PHE A 77 -0.70 11.68 -4.41
C PHE A 77 -0.31 12.39 -5.70
N ASN A 78 0.99 12.58 -5.90
CA ASN A 78 1.54 13.03 -7.17
C ASN A 78 1.46 11.92 -8.21
N GLN A 79 1.48 12.29 -9.48
CA GLN A 79 1.57 11.31 -10.57
C GLN A 79 2.85 10.48 -10.48
N ALA A 80 2.70 9.16 -10.30
CA ALA A 80 3.83 8.24 -10.34
C ALA A 80 4.36 8.12 -11.77
N VAL A 81 5.68 8.22 -11.94
CA VAL A 81 6.35 8.12 -13.23
C VAL A 81 7.37 6.99 -13.18
N ARG A 82 7.38 6.12 -14.20
CA ARG A 82 8.37 5.05 -14.34
C ARG A 82 9.73 5.66 -14.70
N PRO A 83 10.77 5.54 -13.86
CA PRO A 83 12.05 6.19 -14.13
C PRO A 83 12.74 5.70 -15.42
N ARG A 84 12.47 4.44 -15.83
CA ARG A 84 13.10 3.81 -16.98
C ARG A 84 12.65 4.37 -18.33
N ASN A 85 11.44 4.90 -18.42
CA ASN A 85 10.86 5.33 -19.70
C ASN A 85 10.03 6.62 -19.62
N GLY A 86 9.89 7.23 -18.45
CA GLY A 86 9.11 8.46 -18.27
C GLY A 86 7.60 8.27 -18.36
N ASN A 87 7.10 7.03 -18.49
CA ASN A 87 5.68 6.81 -18.64
C ASN A 87 4.94 6.99 -17.30
N PRO A 88 3.76 7.63 -17.30
CA PRO A 88 2.88 7.67 -16.15
C PRO A 88 2.50 6.26 -15.69
N VAL A 89 2.33 6.07 -14.38
CA VAL A 89 1.62 4.92 -13.81
C VAL A 89 0.29 5.45 -13.27
N PRO A 90 -0.84 5.19 -13.95
CA PRO A 90 -2.14 5.63 -13.48
C PRO A 90 -2.56 4.83 -12.25
N ARG A 91 -3.22 5.49 -11.30
CA ARG A 91 -3.85 4.81 -10.18
C ARG A 91 -5.15 4.14 -10.61
N CYS A 92 -5.45 3.02 -9.98
CA CYS A 92 -6.72 2.32 -10.20
C CYS A 92 -7.88 2.97 -9.44
N GLU A 93 -9.11 2.60 -9.80
CA GLU A 93 -10.35 3.14 -9.24
C GLU A 93 -10.42 3.08 -7.71
N ASN A 94 -9.89 2.01 -7.09
CA ASN A 94 -9.86 1.89 -5.63
C ASN A 94 -9.18 3.09 -4.97
N CYS A 95 -8.06 3.55 -5.52
CA CYS A 95 -7.28 4.63 -4.93
C CYS A 95 -7.77 6.00 -5.40
N THR A 96 -8.21 6.15 -6.65
CA THR A 96 -8.74 7.42 -7.14
C THR A 96 -10.07 7.79 -6.49
N ASN A 97 -10.89 6.81 -6.13
CA ASN A 97 -12.14 7.04 -5.39
C ASN A 97 -11.90 7.51 -3.94
N ILE A 98 -10.73 7.23 -3.35
CA ILE A 98 -10.36 7.69 -2.00
C ILE A 98 -9.69 9.06 -2.05
N PHE A 99 -8.65 9.17 -2.90
CA PHE A 99 -7.68 10.27 -2.86
C PHE A 99 -7.85 11.26 -4.02
N GLY A 100 -8.83 11.04 -4.90
CA GLY A 100 -9.00 11.81 -6.15
C GLY A 100 -7.98 11.43 -7.22
N VAL A 101 -8.01 12.15 -8.35
CA VAL A 101 -7.03 12.02 -9.45
C VAL A 101 -5.66 12.60 -9.07
N GLU A 102 -4.62 12.19 -9.77
CA GLU A 102 -3.23 12.66 -9.57
C GLU A 102 -3.12 14.18 -9.79
N LYS A 103 -2.19 14.81 -9.06
CA LYS A 103 -1.81 16.21 -9.24
C LYS A 103 -0.35 16.36 -9.64
#